data_AF-Q3Z752-F1
#
_entry.id   AF-Q3Z752-F1
#
_cell.length_a   1.000
_cell.length_b   1.000
_cell.length_c   1.000
_cell.angle_alpha   90.00
_cell.angle_beta   90.00
_cell.angle_gamma   90.00
#
_symmetry.space_group_name_H-M   'P 1'
#
loop_
_entity.id
_entity.type
_entity.pdbx_description
1 polymer ?
#
loop_
_entity_poly.entity_id
_entity_poly.type
_entity_poly.pdbx_seq_one_letter_code
_entity_poly.pdbx_strand_id
1 'polypeptide(L)'
;MIRVLASVLLGVMVSALPVAANVSAAEIASKYYPNPQVFDNTYGTILSPSEIVALYPMSAEDEAKLIQVVPQCPVNVDGVWYKAEEITLFNGHQLHFTTDKKGGLYAFTDARAMEIFLEAEYGDIFNTSTDKAMQMLRLDRSELFADWLYSGNLMLLDPYAQISNLATLGWDNQISSAQICSSAPVTLWEYSGFQGSSFTMLADSSHAALTFEGWNDRASAIS
;
A
#
# COMPACT_ATOMS: atom_id res chain seq x y z
N MET A 1 35.18 56.55 -22.21
CA MET A 1 35.99 55.43 -21.71
C MET A 1 35.07 54.41 -21.06
N ILE A 2 35.08 53.18 -21.59
CA ILE A 2 34.77 51.88 -20.97
C ILE A 2 33.31 51.62 -20.50
N ARG A 3 32.55 50.91 -21.34
CA ARG A 3 31.37 50.11 -20.98
C ARG A 3 31.85 48.70 -20.62
N VAL A 4 31.48 48.17 -19.45
CA VAL A 4 31.73 46.78 -19.06
C VAL A 4 30.43 45.99 -19.27
N LEU A 5 30.44 45.08 -20.24
CA LEU A 5 29.41 44.07 -20.47
C LEU A 5 29.79 42.81 -19.70
N ALA A 6 29.03 42.46 -18.67
CA ALA A 6 29.15 41.19 -17.97
C ALA A 6 28.09 40.22 -18.54
N SER A 7 28.52 39.32 -19.41
CA SER A 7 27.71 38.19 -19.87
C SER A 7 27.77 37.08 -18.82
N VAL A 8 26.64 36.82 -18.16
CA VAL A 8 26.46 35.68 -17.26
C VAL A 8 26.09 34.47 -18.11
N LEU A 9 27.02 33.51 -18.21
CA LEU A 9 26.79 32.22 -18.86
C LEU A 9 26.02 31.32 -17.88
N LEU A 10 24.75 31.05 -18.18
CA LEU A 10 23.92 30.12 -17.41
C LEU A 10 24.20 28.69 -17.91
N GLY A 11 25.02 27.94 -17.16
CA GLY A 11 25.28 26.53 -17.43
C GLY A 11 24.09 25.67 -17.02
N VAL A 12 23.40 25.09 -17.99
CA VAL A 12 22.36 24.07 -17.77
C VAL A 12 23.05 22.76 -17.39
N MET A 13 23.06 22.44 -16.10
CA MET A 13 23.42 21.11 -15.60
C MET A 13 22.26 20.16 -15.90
N VAL A 14 22.38 19.35 -16.95
CA VAL A 14 21.48 18.22 -17.21
C VAL A 14 21.87 17.10 -16.24
N SER A 15 21.14 16.97 -15.13
CA SER A 15 21.29 15.83 -14.23
C SER A 15 20.70 14.58 -14.90
N ALA A 16 21.56 13.63 -15.27
CA ALA A 16 21.11 12.31 -15.69
C ALA A 16 20.46 11.62 -14.48
N LEU A 17 19.15 11.38 -14.57
CA LEU A 17 18.47 10.54 -13.59
C LEU A 17 19.03 9.12 -13.67
N PRO A 18 19.18 8.41 -12.55
CA PRO A 18 19.58 7.01 -12.56
C PRO A 18 18.54 6.22 -13.36
N VAL A 19 19.02 5.46 -14.35
CA VAL A 19 18.22 4.46 -15.04
C VAL A 19 17.85 3.41 -13.98
N ALA A 20 16.59 3.41 -13.55
CA ALA A 20 16.07 2.35 -12.69
C ALA A 20 16.30 1.02 -13.42
N ALA A 21 17.00 0.10 -12.76
CA ALA A 21 17.20 -1.23 -13.31
C ALA A 21 15.82 -1.87 -13.50
N ASN A 22 15.43 -2.13 -14.75
CA ASN A 22 14.22 -2.86 -15.11
C ASN A 22 14.37 -4.33 -14.70
N VAL A 23 14.32 -4.62 -13.40
CA VAL A 23 14.03 -5.97 -12.92
C VAL A 23 12.53 -6.15 -13.12
N SER A 24 12.14 -7.03 -14.03
CA SER A 24 10.71 -7.28 -14.27
C SER A 24 10.09 -7.92 -13.02
N ALA A 25 8.90 -7.47 -12.61
CA ALA A 25 8.16 -8.01 -11.46
C ALA A 25 8.01 -9.54 -11.53
N ALA A 26 7.87 -10.09 -12.75
CA ALA A 26 7.77 -11.53 -13.00
C ALA A 26 9.00 -12.35 -12.54
N GLU A 27 10.21 -11.77 -12.56
CA GLU A 27 11.43 -12.48 -12.17
C GLU A 27 11.57 -12.58 -10.63
N ILE A 28 10.98 -11.62 -9.91
CA ILE A 28 11.02 -11.50 -8.44
C ILE A 28 10.08 -12.52 -7.77
N ALA A 29 8.87 -12.70 -8.32
CA ALA A 29 7.83 -13.57 -7.76
C ALA A 29 8.27 -15.05 -7.64
N SER A 30 9.09 -15.55 -8.59
CA SER A 30 9.41 -16.98 -8.71
C SER A 30 10.29 -17.59 -7.57
N LYS A 31 10.79 -16.77 -6.64
CA LYS A 31 11.78 -17.21 -5.64
C LYS A 31 11.42 -16.86 -4.20
N TYR A 32 10.25 -16.28 -3.96
CA TYR A 32 9.83 -15.95 -2.60
C TYR A 32 9.31 -17.20 -1.89
N TYR A 33 10.00 -17.62 -0.84
CA TYR A 33 9.54 -18.65 0.08
C TYR A 33 9.30 -17.95 1.42
N PRO A 34 8.04 -17.82 1.88
CA PRO A 34 7.77 -17.21 3.18
C PRO A 34 8.55 -17.97 4.25
N ASN A 35 9.13 -17.26 5.22
CA ASN A 35 9.84 -17.90 6.30
C ASN A 35 8.84 -18.56 7.26
N PRO A 36 8.75 -19.90 7.33
CA PRO A 36 7.74 -20.58 8.15
C PRO A 36 8.00 -20.42 9.66
N GLN A 37 9.16 -19.88 10.07
CA GLN A 37 9.50 -19.63 11.47
C GLN A 37 8.88 -18.34 12.04
N VAL A 38 8.22 -17.53 11.21
CA VAL A 38 7.62 -16.23 11.60
C VAL A 38 6.26 -16.39 12.31
N PHE A 39 5.74 -17.62 12.41
CA PHE A 39 4.54 -17.96 13.17
C PHE A 39 4.76 -17.95 14.68
N ASP A 40 5.00 -16.78 15.26
CA ASP A 40 4.74 -16.56 16.68
C ASP A 40 3.57 -15.58 16.81
N ASN A 41 2.45 -16.08 17.29
CA ASN A 41 1.21 -15.34 17.54
C ASN A 41 1.34 -14.32 18.68
N THR A 42 2.55 -14.09 19.21
CA THR A 42 2.85 -13.12 20.26
C THR A 42 3.03 -11.68 19.78
N TYR A 43 2.48 -11.29 18.62
CA TYR A 43 2.69 -9.94 18.05
C TYR A 43 4.18 -9.64 17.76
N GLY A 44 5.03 -10.68 17.67
CA GLY A 44 6.48 -10.54 17.63
C GLY A 44 7.05 -10.21 16.25
N THR A 45 6.30 -10.50 15.18
CA THR A 45 6.77 -10.25 13.81
C THR A 45 5.66 -9.65 12.95
N ILE A 46 6.02 -8.54 12.31
CA ILE A 46 5.17 -7.80 11.38
C ILE A 46 5.07 -8.65 10.11
N LEU A 47 3.86 -9.04 9.72
CA LEU A 47 3.66 -9.74 8.45
C LEU A 47 3.59 -8.72 7.32
N SER A 48 4.46 -8.87 6.34
CA SER A 48 4.40 -8.06 5.12
C SER A 48 3.23 -8.52 4.22
N PRO A 49 2.73 -7.70 3.28
CA PRO A 49 1.67 -8.10 2.36
C PRO A 49 1.94 -9.41 1.61
N SER A 50 3.16 -9.64 1.15
CA SER A 50 3.57 -10.89 0.47
C SER A 50 3.59 -12.10 1.40
N GLU A 51 3.97 -11.93 2.67
CA GLU A 51 3.82 -12.98 3.67
C GLU A 51 2.35 -13.32 3.85
N ILE A 52 1.47 -12.33 3.96
CA ILE A 52 0.03 -12.55 4.11
C ILE A 52 -0.55 -13.29 2.90
N VAL A 53 -0.23 -12.87 1.66
CA VAL A 53 -0.66 -13.60 0.45
C VAL A 53 -0.18 -15.04 0.47
N ALA A 54 1.06 -15.30 0.91
CA ALA A 54 1.60 -16.65 0.97
C ALA A 54 0.96 -17.51 2.07
N LEU A 55 0.52 -16.90 3.18
CA LEU A 55 -0.16 -17.59 4.27
C LEU A 55 -1.65 -17.83 3.99
N TYR A 56 -2.28 -16.94 3.24
CA TYR A 56 -3.70 -16.97 2.89
C TYR A 56 -3.85 -16.93 1.36
N PRO A 57 -3.37 -17.95 0.63
CA PRO A 57 -3.44 -17.95 -0.82
C PRO A 57 -4.90 -17.98 -1.29
N MET A 58 -5.21 -17.12 -2.25
CA MET A 58 -6.50 -17.13 -2.94
C MET A 58 -6.58 -18.30 -3.92
N SER A 59 -7.74 -18.95 -4.03
CA SER A 59 -7.97 -19.96 -5.06
C SER A 59 -8.05 -19.31 -6.44
N ALA A 60 -7.59 -20.01 -7.49
CA ALA A 60 -7.70 -19.49 -8.86
C ALA A 60 -9.16 -19.24 -9.28
N GLU A 61 -10.09 -20.05 -8.77
CA GLU A 61 -11.52 -19.87 -9.01
C GLU A 61 -12.08 -18.59 -8.36
N ASP A 62 -11.58 -18.22 -7.18
CA ASP A 62 -12.00 -16.99 -6.50
C ASP A 62 -11.30 -15.76 -7.07
N GLU A 63 -10.03 -15.88 -7.46
CA GLU A 63 -9.29 -14.81 -8.11
C GLU A 63 -9.96 -14.41 -9.43
N ALA A 64 -10.39 -15.40 -10.24
CA ALA A 64 -11.10 -15.17 -11.50
C ALA A 64 -12.45 -14.41 -11.33
N LYS A 65 -12.99 -14.32 -10.11
CA LYS A 65 -14.22 -13.57 -9.81
C LYS A 65 -13.96 -12.12 -9.39
N LEU A 66 -12.69 -11.74 -9.17
CA LEU A 66 -12.34 -10.38 -8.76
C LEU A 66 -12.75 -9.37 -9.82
N ILE A 67 -13.44 -8.32 -9.39
CA ILE A 67 -13.85 -7.20 -10.23
C ILE A 67 -13.17 -5.94 -9.69
N GLN A 68 -12.32 -5.32 -10.50
CA GLN A 68 -11.62 -4.11 -10.10
C GLN A 68 -12.58 -2.91 -10.09
N VAL A 69 -12.55 -2.17 -8.98
CA VAL A 69 -13.25 -0.88 -8.86
C VAL A 69 -12.43 0.19 -9.57
N VAL A 70 -13.10 0.99 -10.39
CA VAL A 70 -12.47 2.08 -11.15
C VAL A 70 -12.09 3.22 -10.19
N PRO A 71 -10.79 3.57 -10.02
CA PRO A 71 -10.36 4.72 -9.22
C PRO A 71 -10.75 6.03 -9.91
N GLN A 72 -10.57 7.18 -9.24
CA GLN A 72 -10.82 8.50 -9.86
C GLN A 72 -9.56 9.09 -10.53
N CYS A 73 -8.43 8.40 -10.44
CA CYS A 73 -7.15 8.82 -11.03
C CYS A 73 -6.53 7.70 -11.89
N PRO A 74 -5.64 8.06 -12.83
CA PRO A 74 -4.82 7.08 -13.53
C PRO A 74 -4.03 6.20 -12.55
N VAL A 75 -3.76 4.97 -12.94
CA VAL A 75 -3.04 3.98 -12.13
C VAL A 75 -1.85 3.44 -12.89
N ASN A 76 -0.71 3.35 -12.21
CA ASN A 76 0.47 2.67 -12.74
C ASN A 76 0.42 1.20 -12.32
N VAL A 77 0.19 0.29 -13.27
CA VAL A 77 0.20 -1.16 -13.01
C VAL A 77 1.54 -1.72 -13.50
N ASP A 78 2.35 -2.24 -12.58
CA ASP A 78 3.66 -2.86 -12.87
C ASP A 78 4.58 -2.02 -13.80
N GLY A 79 4.60 -0.70 -13.61
CA GLY A 79 5.44 0.24 -14.37
C GLY A 79 4.75 0.89 -15.57
N VAL A 80 3.53 0.49 -15.93
CA VAL A 80 2.77 1.02 -17.08
C VAL A 80 1.59 1.86 -16.61
N TRP A 81 1.45 3.08 -17.11
CA TRP A 81 0.31 3.95 -16.79
C TRP A 81 -0.92 3.60 -17.62
N TYR A 82 -2.03 3.38 -16.92
CA TYR A 82 -3.36 3.15 -17.47
C TYR A 82 -4.30 4.28 -17.06
N LYS A 83 -5.30 4.56 -17.91
CA LYS A 83 -6.44 5.38 -17.49
C LYS A 83 -7.21 4.65 -16.39
N ALA A 84 -7.95 5.41 -15.58
CA ALA A 84 -8.75 4.85 -14.50
C ALA A 84 -9.64 3.69 -14.95
N GLU A 85 -10.37 3.86 -16.06
CA GLU A 85 -11.34 2.87 -16.55
C GLU A 85 -10.67 1.59 -17.10
N GLU A 86 -9.42 1.70 -17.52
CA GLU A 86 -8.62 0.59 -18.07
C GLU A 86 -8.17 -0.39 -16.98
N ILE A 87 -8.34 -0.06 -15.68
CA ILE A 87 -8.06 -1.01 -14.59
C ILE A 87 -8.91 -2.28 -14.69
N THR A 88 -10.07 -2.19 -15.34
CA THR A 88 -10.97 -3.34 -15.57
C THR A 88 -10.38 -4.41 -16.50
N LEU A 89 -9.29 -4.11 -17.22
CA LEU A 89 -8.50 -5.10 -17.96
C LEU A 89 -7.87 -6.16 -17.04
N PHE A 90 -7.75 -5.85 -15.74
CA PHE A 90 -7.21 -6.71 -14.70
C PHE A 90 -8.31 -7.37 -13.85
N ASN A 91 -9.56 -7.39 -14.31
CA ASN A 91 -10.58 -8.24 -13.71
C ASN A 91 -10.13 -9.71 -13.75
N GLY A 92 -10.38 -10.45 -12.68
CA GLY A 92 -9.90 -11.81 -12.51
C GLY A 92 -8.45 -11.93 -12.02
N HIS A 93 -7.82 -10.81 -11.64
CA HIS A 93 -6.47 -10.78 -11.06
C HIS A 93 -6.46 -10.03 -9.74
N GLN A 94 -5.71 -10.55 -8.77
CA GLN A 94 -5.43 -9.84 -7.53
C GLN A 94 -4.48 -8.67 -7.80
N LEU A 95 -4.80 -7.49 -7.26
CA LEU A 95 -3.93 -6.31 -7.36
C LEU A 95 -3.61 -5.76 -5.97
N HIS A 96 -2.36 -5.36 -5.77
CA HIS A 96 -1.87 -4.75 -4.55
C HIS A 96 -1.59 -3.27 -4.80
N PHE A 97 -2.45 -2.42 -4.28
CA PHE A 97 -2.43 -0.98 -4.49
C PHE A 97 -1.59 -0.26 -3.42
N THR A 98 -0.98 0.85 -3.78
CA THR A 98 -0.34 1.78 -2.86
C THR A 98 -0.18 3.16 -3.52
N THR A 99 0.36 4.14 -2.78
CA THR A 99 0.63 5.48 -3.30
C THR A 99 2.10 5.85 -3.14
N ASP A 100 2.66 6.59 -4.10
CA ASP A 100 4.00 7.18 -3.95
C ASP A 100 3.99 8.48 -3.14
N LYS A 101 5.17 9.07 -2.91
CA LYS A 101 5.33 10.31 -2.12
C LYS A 101 4.64 11.53 -2.73
N LYS A 102 4.26 11.44 -4.01
CA LYS A 102 3.58 12.49 -4.77
C LYS A 102 2.07 12.24 -4.85
N GLY A 103 1.58 11.15 -4.25
CA GLY A 103 0.17 10.75 -4.29
C GLY A 103 -0.24 10.05 -5.59
N GLY A 104 0.71 9.61 -6.42
CA GLY A 104 0.41 8.77 -7.58
C GLY A 104 -0.05 7.39 -7.15
N LEU A 105 -1.11 6.87 -7.76
CA LEU A 105 -1.65 5.53 -7.48
C LEU A 105 -0.89 4.46 -8.28
N TYR A 106 -0.38 3.46 -7.57
CA TYR A 106 0.30 2.30 -8.14
C TYR A 106 -0.47 1.04 -7.76
N ALA A 107 -0.42 0.05 -8.64
CA ALA A 107 -0.90 -1.30 -8.40
C ALA A 107 0.12 -2.32 -8.90
N PHE A 108 0.18 -3.45 -8.23
CA PHE A 108 1.11 -4.52 -8.55
C PHE A 108 0.37 -5.85 -8.63
N THR A 109 0.70 -6.67 -9.63
CA THR A 109 0.18 -8.04 -9.73
C THR A 109 0.88 -9.01 -8.78
N ASP A 110 1.97 -8.58 -8.14
CA ASP A 110 2.73 -9.33 -7.17
C ASP A 110 2.99 -8.48 -5.92
N ALA A 111 2.59 -8.98 -4.75
CA ALA A 111 2.73 -8.28 -3.48
C ALA A 111 4.20 -7.98 -3.14
N ARG A 112 5.14 -8.85 -3.53
CA ARG A 112 6.57 -8.66 -3.24
C ARG A 112 7.17 -7.55 -4.11
N ALA A 113 6.71 -7.40 -5.36
CA ALA A 113 7.08 -6.28 -6.21
C ALA A 113 6.61 -4.95 -5.62
N MET A 114 5.39 -4.89 -5.05
CA MET A 114 4.91 -3.72 -4.31
C MET A 114 5.80 -3.40 -3.11
N GLU A 115 6.17 -4.40 -2.29
CA GLU A 115 7.04 -4.20 -1.14
C GLU A 115 8.41 -3.63 -1.55
N ILE A 116 9.01 -4.16 -2.61
CA ILE A 116 10.31 -3.68 -3.11
C ILE A 116 10.20 -2.24 -3.60
N PHE A 117 9.10 -1.89 -4.29
CA PHE A 117 8.83 -0.51 -4.68
C PHE A 117 8.74 0.41 -3.46
N LEU A 118 7.99 -0.01 -2.43
CA LEU A 118 7.83 0.74 -1.20
C LEU A 118 9.14 0.87 -0.42
N GLU A 119 9.94 -0.19 -0.33
CA GLU A 119 11.25 -0.17 0.33
C GLU A 119 12.23 0.75 -0.40
N ALA A 120 12.19 0.77 -1.73
CA ALA A 120 13.01 1.67 -2.53
C ALA A 120 12.61 3.15 -2.32
N GLU A 121 11.31 3.43 -2.20
CA GLU A 121 10.81 4.79 -1.98
C GLU A 121 10.96 5.26 -0.54
N TYR A 122 10.63 4.42 0.46
CA TYR A 122 10.44 4.82 1.86
C TYR A 122 11.46 4.22 2.83
N GLY A 123 12.32 3.30 2.38
CA GLY A 123 13.23 2.54 3.24
C GLY A 123 12.56 1.28 3.84
N ASP A 124 13.23 0.65 4.80
CA ASP A 124 12.81 -0.64 5.37
C ASP A 124 11.53 -0.55 6.22
N ILE A 125 10.36 -0.35 5.59
CA ILE A 125 9.08 -0.15 6.28
C ILE A 125 8.48 -1.43 6.87
N PHE A 126 8.83 -2.60 6.32
CA PHE A 126 8.34 -3.91 6.80
C PHE A 126 9.31 -4.61 7.76
N ASN A 127 10.53 -4.08 7.95
CA ASN A 127 11.59 -4.70 8.75
C ASN A 127 12.11 -3.78 9.86
N THR A 128 11.19 -3.10 10.56
CA THR A 128 11.56 -2.28 11.72
C THR A 128 11.66 -3.13 12.98
N SER A 129 12.78 -3.01 13.72
CA SER A 129 13.02 -3.81 14.92
C SER A 129 11.98 -3.53 16.01
N THR A 130 11.36 -4.59 16.53
CA THR A 130 10.29 -4.61 17.53
C THR A 130 10.62 -3.83 18.83
N ASP A 131 11.90 -3.68 19.18
CA ASP A 131 12.37 -2.98 20.40
C ASP A 131 12.08 -1.46 20.41
N LYS A 132 11.98 -0.81 19.25
CA LYS A 132 11.54 0.60 19.16
C LYS A 132 10.02 0.70 19.11
N ALA A 133 9.37 -0.23 18.42
CA ALA A 133 7.93 -0.26 18.30
C ALA A 133 7.26 -0.35 19.67
N MET A 134 7.73 -1.25 20.54
CA MET A 134 7.19 -1.50 21.89
C MET A 134 7.19 -0.28 22.83
N GLN A 135 8.05 0.73 22.61
CA GLN A 135 8.01 1.99 23.39
C GLN A 135 6.97 3.00 22.89
N MET A 136 6.48 2.87 21.65
CA MET A 136 5.51 3.79 21.03
C MET A 136 4.06 3.26 21.03
N LEU A 137 3.85 1.97 21.35
CA LEU A 137 2.59 1.19 21.19
C LEU A 137 1.32 1.67 21.92
N ARG A 138 1.32 2.73 22.73
CA ARG A 138 0.08 3.16 23.44
C ARG A 138 -0.45 4.52 23.05
N LEU A 139 0.31 5.30 22.27
CA LEU A 139 -0.13 6.62 21.82
C LEU A 139 -0.12 6.76 20.30
N ASP A 140 0.61 5.91 19.58
CA ASP A 140 0.67 5.95 18.13
C ASP A 140 -0.31 4.92 17.55
N ARG A 141 -1.50 5.38 17.16
CA ARG A 141 -2.59 4.56 16.62
C ARG A 141 -3.02 5.13 15.28
N SER A 142 -3.37 4.24 14.36
CA SER A 142 -4.00 4.67 13.12
C SER A 142 -5.49 4.92 13.38
N GLU A 143 -6.03 5.94 12.72
CA GLU A 143 -7.42 6.35 12.84
C GLU A 143 -8.12 6.07 11.50
N LEU A 144 -9.11 5.18 11.53
CA LEU A 144 -9.91 4.80 10.37
C LEU A 144 -11.33 5.32 10.54
N PHE A 145 -11.84 5.97 9.51
CA PHE A 145 -13.08 6.74 9.56
C PHE A 145 -14.12 6.19 8.58
N ALA A 146 -15.37 6.19 9.04
CA ALA A 146 -16.49 5.67 8.25
C ALA A 146 -16.93 6.58 7.11
N ASP A 147 -16.63 7.87 7.20
CA ASP A 147 -16.97 8.86 6.18
C ASP A 147 -15.68 9.53 5.64
N TRP A 148 -15.83 10.33 4.57
CA TRP A 148 -14.74 11.14 4.03
C TRP A 148 -14.31 12.25 4.99
N LEU A 149 -13.13 12.80 4.74
CA LEU A 149 -12.56 13.95 5.45
C LEU A 149 -12.43 13.71 6.96
N TYR A 150 -12.09 12.48 7.36
CA TYR A 150 -11.86 12.08 8.74
C TYR A 150 -13.10 12.29 9.62
N SER A 151 -14.27 11.87 9.11
CA SER A 151 -15.55 12.06 9.79
C SER A 151 -16.31 10.74 9.96
N GLY A 152 -17.45 10.79 10.64
CA GLY A 152 -18.25 9.60 10.94
C GLY A 152 -17.73 8.81 12.14
N ASN A 153 -18.06 7.52 12.16
CA ASN A 153 -17.56 6.59 13.17
C ASN A 153 -16.03 6.46 13.06
N LEU A 154 -15.36 6.24 14.19
CA LEU A 154 -13.91 6.11 14.30
C LEU A 154 -13.52 4.73 14.83
N MET A 155 -12.64 4.04 14.11
CA MET A 155 -11.90 2.88 14.59
C MET A 155 -10.47 3.30 14.89
N LEU A 156 -10.02 3.04 16.12
CA LEU A 156 -8.62 3.14 16.49
C LEU A 156 -7.94 1.79 16.26
N LEU A 157 -6.88 1.78 15.46
CA LEU A 157 -6.11 0.59 15.13
C LEU A 157 -4.73 0.69 15.78
N ASP A 158 -4.42 -0.27 16.66
CA ASP A 158 -3.08 -0.40 17.22
C ASP A 158 -2.09 -0.86 16.11
N PRO A 159 -0.82 -0.42 16.13
CA PRO A 159 0.17 -0.86 15.15
C PRO A 159 0.27 -2.39 15.09
N TYR A 160 0.38 -2.93 13.87
CA TYR A 160 0.49 -4.36 13.58
C TYR A 160 -0.74 -5.20 13.98
N ALA A 161 -1.86 -4.56 14.31
CA ALA A 161 -3.10 -5.26 14.55
C ALA A 161 -3.61 -5.91 13.26
N GLN A 162 -3.90 -7.21 13.34
CA GLN A 162 -4.50 -7.96 12.25
C GLN A 162 -5.96 -8.27 12.57
N ILE A 163 -6.86 -7.85 11.69
CA ILE A 163 -8.30 -8.08 11.77
C ILE A 163 -8.72 -8.82 10.51
N SER A 164 -8.86 -10.13 10.59
CA SER A 164 -9.20 -10.97 9.43
C SER A 164 -10.66 -10.84 8.98
N ASN A 165 -11.55 -10.25 9.78
CA ASN A 165 -12.95 -10.07 9.41
C ASN A 165 -13.57 -8.86 10.10
N LEU A 166 -13.69 -7.75 9.37
CA LEU A 166 -14.26 -6.49 9.86
C LEU A 166 -15.76 -6.58 10.15
N ALA A 167 -16.49 -7.53 9.56
CA ALA A 167 -17.92 -7.73 9.83
C ALA A 167 -18.17 -8.10 11.30
N THR A 168 -17.22 -8.78 11.95
CA THR A 168 -17.32 -9.14 13.37
C THR A 168 -17.31 -7.91 14.29
N LEU A 169 -16.80 -6.78 13.79
CA LEU A 169 -16.73 -5.50 14.48
C LEU A 169 -17.79 -4.50 13.98
N GLY A 170 -18.58 -4.86 12.96
CA GLY A 170 -19.53 -3.96 12.30
C GLY A 170 -18.88 -2.92 11.37
N TRP A 171 -17.68 -3.21 10.86
CA TRP A 171 -16.88 -2.29 10.03
C TRP A 171 -16.65 -2.77 8.60
N ASP A 172 -17.33 -3.86 8.21
CA ASP A 172 -17.25 -4.40 6.85
C ASP A 172 -17.73 -3.38 5.84
N ASN A 173 -16.90 -3.08 4.84
CA ASN A 173 -17.26 -2.12 3.79
C ASN A 173 -17.69 -0.75 4.36
N GLN A 174 -16.97 -0.25 5.36
CA GLN A 174 -17.26 1.05 6.00
C GLN A 174 -16.10 2.05 5.91
N ILE A 175 -14.87 1.62 5.60
CA ILE A 175 -13.71 2.52 5.71
C ILE A 175 -13.64 3.43 4.49
N SER A 176 -13.63 4.73 4.74
CA SER A 176 -13.77 5.79 3.74
C SER A 176 -12.67 6.85 3.80
N SER A 177 -12.03 7.02 4.96
CA SER A 177 -10.80 7.83 5.12
C SER A 177 -9.94 7.31 6.27
N ALA A 178 -8.65 7.70 6.27
CA ALA A 178 -7.68 7.18 7.24
C ALA A 178 -6.54 8.15 7.54
N GLN A 179 -6.06 8.15 8.79
CA GLN A 179 -4.78 8.75 9.19
C GLN A 179 -3.90 7.66 9.79
N ILE A 180 -2.75 7.42 9.17
CA ILE A 180 -1.89 6.30 9.54
C ILE A 180 -0.83 6.76 10.52
N CYS A 181 -0.65 5.97 11.56
CA CYS A 181 0.34 6.21 12.61
C CYS A 181 1.77 6.23 12.06
N SER A 182 2.71 6.76 12.84
CA SER A 182 4.12 6.83 12.43
C SER A 182 4.86 5.49 12.51
N SER A 183 4.30 4.53 13.25
CA SER A 183 4.97 3.28 13.60
C SER A 183 4.82 2.17 12.55
N ALA A 184 3.70 2.14 11.82
CA ALA A 184 3.38 1.01 10.95
C ALA A 184 2.48 1.41 9.76
N PRO A 185 2.71 0.83 8.57
CA PRO A 185 1.74 0.90 7.49
C PRO A 185 0.48 0.11 7.84
N VAL A 186 -0.61 0.37 7.13
CA VAL A 186 -1.89 -0.35 7.22
C VAL A 186 -2.26 -0.87 5.85
N THR A 187 -2.51 -2.16 5.74
CA THR A 187 -3.00 -2.78 4.51
C THR A 187 -4.46 -3.17 4.66
N LEU A 188 -5.32 -2.58 3.83
CA LEU A 188 -6.72 -2.97 3.68
C LEU A 188 -6.82 -4.12 2.69
N TRP A 189 -7.70 -5.08 2.97
CA TRP A 189 -7.99 -6.21 2.09
C TRP A 189 -9.47 -6.19 1.72
N GLU A 190 -9.75 -6.42 0.45
CA GLU A 190 -11.10 -6.35 -0.11
C GLU A 190 -12.04 -7.40 0.48
N TYR A 191 -11.54 -8.59 0.80
CA TYR A 191 -12.35 -9.67 1.37
C TYR A 191 -11.78 -10.16 2.71
N SER A 192 -12.67 -10.72 3.53
CA SER A 192 -12.29 -11.35 4.80
C SER A 192 -11.28 -12.48 4.61
N GLY A 193 -10.45 -12.75 5.62
CA GLY A 193 -9.38 -13.74 5.55
C GLY A 193 -8.19 -13.26 4.74
N PHE A 194 -8.00 -11.94 4.64
CA PHE A 194 -6.92 -11.30 3.88
C PHE A 194 -6.93 -11.71 2.40
N GLN A 195 -8.12 -11.71 1.81
CA GLN A 195 -8.36 -12.16 0.44
C GLN A 195 -8.64 -10.96 -0.48
N GLY A 196 -8.47 -11.16 -1.78
CA GLY A 196 -8.80 -10.19 -2.82
C GLY A 196 -7.73 -9.11 -2.97
N SER A 197 -8.03 -8.07 -3.75
CA SER A 197 -7.10 -6.95 -3.90
C SER A 197 -6.78 -6.32 -2.54
N SER A 198 -5.63 -5.65 -2.43
CA SER A 198 -5.21 -4.98 -1.19
C SER A 198 -4.80 -3.52 -1.42
N PHE A 199 -4.85 -2.67 -0.40
CA PHE A 199 -4.32 -1.30 -0.45
C PHE A 199 -3.48 -0.99 0.77
N THR A 200 -2.20 -0.74 0.55
CA THR A 200 -1.25 -0.42 1.62
C THR A 200 -1.07 1.10 1.72
N MET A 201 -1.57 1.66 2.83
CA MET A 201 -1.33 3.03 3.27
C MET A 201 -0.10 3.05 4.16
N LEU A 202 0.80 4.00 3.91
CA LEU A 202 2.11 4.05 4.58
C LEU A 202 2.05 4.72 5.93
N ALA A 203 3.03 4.43 6.77
CA ALA A 203 3.22 5.16 8.02
C ALA A 203 3.33 6.68 7.76
N ASP A 204 2.79 7.48 8.68
CA ASP A 204 2.68 8.95 8.56
C ASP A 204 1.89 9.45 7.33
N SER A 205 1.08 8.60 6.69
CA SER A 205 0.21 9.01 5.58
C SER A 205 -1.18 9.46 6.05
N SER A 206 -1.88 10.20 5.19
CA SER A 206 -3.25 10.64 5.42
C SER A 206 -4.04 10.54 4.13
N HIS A 207 -5.16 9.82 4.17
CA HIS A 207 -6.04 9.56 3.04
C HIS A 207 -7.42 10.14 3.35
N ALA A 208 -7.64 11.39 2.91
CA ALA A 208 -8.85 12.12 3.22
C ALA A 208 -10.11 11.54 2.57
N ALA A 209 -9.98 10.80 1.46
CA ALA A 209 -11.08 10.09 0.84
C ALA A 209 -10.54 8.95 -0.02
N LEU A 210 -10.79 7.71 0.39
CA LEU A 210 -10.32 6.49 -0.30
C LEU A 210 -11.00 6.26 -1.66
N THR A 211 -12.00 7.08 -2.00
CA THR A 211 -12.66 7.02 -3.31
C THR A 211 -11.71 7.37 -4.46
N PHE A 212 -10.69 8.22 -4.21
CA PHE A 212 -9.74 8.60 -5.27
C PHE A 212 -8.91 7.39 -5.72
N GLU A 213 -8.59 6.51 -4.77
CA GLU A 213 -7.84 5.28 -4.97
C GLU A 213 -8.72 4.07 -5.32
N GLY A 214 -10.06 4.22 -5.34
CA GLY A 214 -10.99 3.12 -5.63
C GLY A 214 -11.21 2.15 -4.44
N TRP A 215 -11.02 2.65 -3.22
CA TRP A 215 -11.01 1.86 -1.97
C TRP A 215 -12.06 2.30 -0.94
N ASN A 216 -12.97 3.19 -1.32
CA ASN A 216 -14.09 3.61 -0.49
C ASN A 216 -15.02 2.45 -0.16
N ASP A 217 -15.30 2.22 1.13
CA ASP A 217 -16.26 1.23 1.61
C ASP A 217 -16.04 -0.17 1.01
N ARG A 218 -14.76 -0.56 0.84
CA ARG A 218 -14.37 -1.81 0.16
C ARG A 218 -13.69 -2.82 1.07
N ALA A 219 -13.12 -2.38 2.18
CA ALA A 219 -12.29 -3.23 3.02
C ALA A 219 -13.14 -4.17 3.90
N SER A 220 -12.75 -5.44 3.95
CA SER A 220 -13.31 -6.48 4.82
C SER A 220 -12.28 -7.10 5.78
N ALA A 221 -10.98 -6.81 5.61
CA ALA A 221 -9.92 -7.19 6.53
C ALA A 221 -8.79 -6.15 6.56
N ILE A 222 -7.96 -6.19 7.61
CA ILE A 222 -6.85 -5.25 7.86
C ILE A 222 -5.63 -6.01 8.39
N SER A 223 -4.44 -5.65 7.91
CA SER A 223 -3.16 -6.13 8.44
C SER A 223 -2.10 -5.05 8.54
#